data_AF-A0A1A8SJU0-F1
#
_entry.id   AF-A0A1A8SJU0-F1
#
_cell.length_a   1.000
_cell.length_b   1.000
_cell.length_c   1.000
_cell.angle_alpha   90.00
_cell.angle_beta   90.00
_cell.angle_gamma   90.00
#
_symmetry.space_group_name_H-M   'P 1'
#
loop_
_entity.id
_entity.type
_entity.pdbx_description
1 polymer ?
#
loop_
_entity_poly.entity_id
_entity_poly.type
_entity_poly.pdbx_seq_one_letter_code
_entity_poly.pdbx_strand_id
1 'polypeptide(L)'
;MLPSVMVVFAILSCTRAENPAVQVTLTDKWLQYVKHVGAGWIQDKLEHITFPDISGDVDILIGHVYYTLSGIRITKCDLPEPVLEFFQSTGLKTSIVGLNAALVGNWRTSFGIIHDGGSFDMAIFSVSLTSVVQLGRDPDGHLSITSIGCEPQVGNVAIQFHGGASFIFQPFVDDFKGKIVSVIQSS
;
A
#
# COMPACT_ATOMS: atom_id res chain seq x y z
N MET A 1 -66.45 12.53 1.80
CA MET A 1 -65.50 12.96 0.75
C MET A 1 -64.02 12.84 1.16
N LEU A 2 -63.71 12.35 2.37
CA LEU A 2 -62.33 12.12 2.85
C LEU A 2 -61.59 10.87 2.31
N PRO A 3 -62.24 9.75 1.92
CA PRO A 3 -61.49 8.52 1.64
C PRO A 3 -60.73 8.54 0.30
N SER A 4 -61.17 9.35 -0.67
CA SER A 4 -60.48 9.47 -1.96
C SER A 4 -59.14 10.22 -1.86
N VAL A 5 -58.98 11.13 -0.89
CA VAL A 5 -57.75 11.93 -0.75
C VAL A 5 -56.62 11.11 -0.12
N MET A 6 -56.94 10.20 0.81
CA MET A 6 -55.94 9.29 1.40
C MET A 6 -55.41 8.28 0.39
N VAL A 7 -56.24 7.80 -0.55
CA VAL A 7 -55.80 6.89 -1.61
C VAL A 7 -54.80 7.58 -2.55
N VAL A 8 -55.02 8.85 -2.88
CA VAL A 8 -54.08 9.62 -3.73
C VAL A 8 -52.72 9.80 -3.06
N PHE A 9 -52.68 10.08 -1.74
CA PHE A 9 -51.41 10.19 -1.00
C PHE A 9 -50.68 8.86 -0.81
N ALA A 10 -51.39 7.72 -0.77
CA ALA A 10 -50.77 6.40 -0.67
C ALA A 10 -50.08 5.97 -1.99
N ILE A 11 -50.59 6.42 -3.15
CA ILE A 11 -50.02 6.12 -4.48
C ILE A 11 -48.76 6.96 -4.77
N LEU A 12 -48.56 8.08 -4.05
CA LEU A 12 -47.35 8.90 -4.09
C LEU A 12 -46.16 8.29 -3.33
N SER A 13 -46.29 7.06 -2.83
CA SER A 13 -45.21 6.35 -2.15
C SER A 13 -44.10 5.98 -3.15
N CYS A 14 -43.08 6.83 -3.17
CA CYS A 14 -41.74 6.58 -3.74
C CYS A 14 -41.73 6.10 -5.19
N THR A 15 -41.91 7.03 -6.13
CA THR A 15 -41.30 6.86 -7.46
C THR A 15 -39.79 6.78 -7.27
N ARG A 16 -39.24 5.57 -7.32
CA ARG A 16 -37.80 5.35 -7.47
C ARG A 16 -37.45 5.90 -8.86
N ALA A 17 -37.01 7.14 -8.92
CA ALA A 17 -36.59 7.76 -10.16
C ALA A 17 -35.44 6.94 -10.76
N GLU A 18 -35.69 6.25 -11.87
CA GLU A 18 -34.66 5.50 -12.61
C GLU A 18 -33.62 6.44 -13.23
N ASN A 19 -33.99 7.71 -13.46
CA ASN A 19 -33.12 8.74 -14.01
C ASN A 19 -32.71 9.75 -12.92
N PRO A 20 -31.40 9.98 -12.72
CA PRO A 20 -30.94 10.96 -11.74
C PRO A 20 -31.24 12.39 -12.23
N ALA A 21 -31.54 13.29 -11.28
CA ALA A 21 -31.73 14.71 -11.59
C ALA A 21 -30.42 15.41 -11.97
N VAL A 22 -29.29 14.92 -11.45
CA VAL A 22 -27.93 15.41 -11.76
C VAL A 22 -27.05 14.21 -12.05
N GLN A 23 -26.35 14.24 -13.19
CA GLN A 23 -25.40 13.22 -13.58
C GLN A 23 -24.00 13.84 -13.63
N VAL A 24 -23.05 13.23 -12.92
CA VAL A 24 -21.63 13.57 -12.98
C VAL A 24 -20.91 12.42 -13.67
N THR A 25 -20.12 12.76 -14.69
CA THR A 25 -19.37 11.78 -15.47
C THR A 25 -17.88 12.05 -15.31
N LEU A 26 -17.15 11.04 -14.85
CA LEU A 26 -15.69 11.07 -14.82
C LEU A 26 -15.18 10.92 -16.25
N THR A 27 -14.17 11.70 -16.61
CA THR A 27 -13.60 11.75 -17.97
C THR A 27 -12.10 11.55 -17.93
N ASP A 28 -11.49 11.31 -19.08
CA ASP A 28 -10.03 11.19 -19.17
C ASP A 28 -9.31 12.47 -18.70
N LYS A 29 -9.92 13.65 -18.87
CA LYS A 29 -9.38 14.91 -18.34
C LYS A 29 -9.33 14.91 -16.81
N TRP A 30 -10.33 14.31 -16.16
CA TRP A 30 -10.33 14.13 -14.70
C TRP A 30 -9.22 13.16 -14.27
N LEU A 31 -9.00 12.06 -15.00
CA LEU A 31 -7.90 11.13 -14.73
C LEU A 31 -6.54 11.84 -14.80
N GLN A 32 -6.31 12.64 -15.85
CA GLN A 32 -5.06 13.40 -16.01
C GLN A 32 -4.85 14.41 -14.87
N TYR A 33 -5.91 15.09 -14.45
CA TYR A 33 -5.85 16.03 -13.33
C TYR A 33 -5.50 15.32 -12.02
N VAL A 34 -6.22 14.24 -11.69
CA VAL A 34 -6.02 13.48 -10.44
C VAL A 34 -4.65 12.82 -10.42
N LYS A 35 -4.16 12.32 -11.56
CA LYS A 35 -2.82 11.78 -11.69
C LYS A 35 -1.74 12.78 -11.25
N HIS A 36 -1.82 14.02 -11.74
CA HIS A 36 -0.83 15.05 -11.43
C HIS A 36 -0.92 15.53 -9.98
N VAL A 37 -2.14 15.80 -9.48
CA VAL A 37 -2.35 16.30 -8.11
C VAL A 37 -2.15 15.20 -7.07
N GLY A 38 -2.51 13.96 -7.41
CA GLY A 38 -2.47 12.81 -6.52
C GLY A 38 -1.06 12.32 -6.23
N ALA A 39 -0.11 12.46 -7.15
CA ALA A 39 1.26 11.99 -6.95
C ALA A 39 1.92 12.61 -5.72
N GLY A 40 1.82 13.94 -5.55
CA GLY A 40 2.36 14.63 -4.38
C GLY A 40 1.68 14.22 -3.08
N TRP A 41 0.36 14.00 -3.11
CA TRP A 41 -0.39 13.53 -1.94
C TRP A 41 -0.01 12.10 -1.54
N ILE A 42 0.20 11.20 -2.52
CA ILE A 42 0.67 9.83 -2.25
C ILE A 42 2.07 9.88 -1.64
N GLN A 43 2.96 10.71 -2.18
CA GLN A 43 4.32 10.84 -1.67
C GLN A 43 4.34 11.29 -0.20
N ASP A 44 3.56 12.31 0.15
CA ASP A 44 3.37 12.77 1.53
C ASP A 44 2.84 11.66 2.45
N LYS A 45 1.87 10.86 1.98
CA LYS A 45 1.35 9.73 2.75
C LYS A 45 2.37 8.61 2.96
N LEU A 46 3.18 8.30 1.95
CA LEU A 46 4.21 7.26 2.03
C LEU A 46 5.28 7.60 3.10
N GLU A 47 5.63 8.88 3.26
CA GLU A 47 6.58 9.31 4.30
C GLU A 47 6.07 9.08 5.74
N HIS A 48 4.76 8.95 5.92
CA HIS A 48 4.10 8.72 7.20
C HIS A 48 3.67 7.26 7.43
N ILE A 49 3.98 6.33 6.51
CA ILE A 49 3.66 4.92 6.71
C ILE A 49 4.56 4.33 7.79
N THR A 50 3.91 3.68 8.77
CA THR A 50 4.59 2.81 9.73
C THR A 50 4.65 1.39 9.19
N PHE A 51 5.86 0.86 9.04
CA PHE A 51 6.05 -0.53 8.66
C PHE A 51 5.97 -1.44 9.89
N PRO A 52 5.38 -2.64 9.75
CA PRO A 52 5.38 -3.61 10.83
C PRO A 52 6.79 -4.17 11.08
N ASP A 53 7.02 -4.66 12.29
CA ASP A 53 8.27 -5.34 12.62
C ASP A 53 8.41 -6.63 11.80
N ILE A 54 9.59 -6.84 11.21
CA ILE A 54 9.91 -8.03 10.41
C ILE A 54 10.82 -8.92 11.24
N SER A 55 10.33 -10.10 11.61
CA SER A 55 11.11 -11.07 12.37
C SER A 55 11.26 -12.39 11.64
N GLY A 56 12.35 -13.08 11.93
CA GLY A 56 12.65 -14.37 11.35
C GLY A 56 13.83 -15.05 12.03
N ASP A 57 14.28 -16.13 11.40
CA ASP A 57 15.41 -16.93 11.81
C ASP A 57 16.30 -17.17 10.59
N VAL A 58 17.61 -17.18 10.79
CA VAL A 58 18.61 -17.46 9.74
C VAL A 58 19.66 -18.42 10.27
N ASP A 59 20.01 -19.43 9.48
CA ASP A 59 21.12 -20.34 9.80
C ASP A 59 22.43 -19.74 9.29
N ILE A 60 23.35 -19.44 10.20
CA ILE A 60 24.68 -18.89 9.88
C ILE A 60 25.77 -19.96 9.86
N LEU A 61 25.43 -21.22 9.57
CA LEU A 61 26.26 -22.44 9.55
C LEU A 61 26.72 -22.92 10.93
N ILE A 62 26.91 -22.00 11.89
CA ILE A 62 27.25 -22.31 13.28
C ILE A 62 26.00 -22.37 14.19
N GLY A 63 24.82 -22.18 13.62
CA GLY A 63 23.52 -22.29 14.28
C GLY A 63 22.54 -21.20 13.86
N HIS A 64 21.37 -21.25 14.49
CA HIS A 64 20.22 -20.40 14.18
C HIS A 64 20.23 -19.08 14.94
N VAL A 65 20.15 -17.97 14.21
CA VAL A 65 20.06 -16.62 14.75
C VAL A 65 18.67 -16.07 14.50
N TYR A 66 17.98 -15.77 15.59
CA TYR A 66 16.73 -15.03 15.52
C TYR A 66 17.02 -13.55 15.30
N TYR A 67 16.29 -12.93 14.37
CA TYR A 67 16.40 -11.51 14.08
C TYR A 67 15.04 -10.81 14.13
N THR A 68 15.10 -9.51 14.44
CA THR A 68 13.98 -8.58 14.33
C THR A 68 14.47 -7.28 13.73
N LEU A 69 13.80 -6.81 12.68
CA LEU A 69 13.89 -5.47 12.11
C LEU A 69 12.70 -4.66 12.60
N SER A 70 12.94 -3.49 13.19
CA SER A 70 11.91 -2.67 13.82
C SER A 70 12.12 -1.18 13.63
N GLY A 71 11.06 -0.41 13.88
CA GLY A 71 11.10 1.06 13.72
C GLY A 71 11.42 1.48 12.27
N ILE A 72 10.97 0.66 11.31
CA ILE A 72 11.25 0.84 9.90
C ILE A 72 10.45 2.05 9.39
N ARG A 73 11.14 3.01 8.80
CA ARG A 73 10.54 4.25 8.26
C ARG A 73 11.12 4.60 6.90
N ILE A 74 10.28 5.12 6.01
CA ILE A 74 10.74 5.69 4.74
C ILE A 74 11.42 7.03 5.02
N THR A 75 12.60 7.23 4.46
CA THR A 75 13.34 8.50 4.51
C THR A 75 13.35 9.21 3.18
N LYS A 76 13.18 8.47 2.08
CA LYS A 76 13.06 9.01 0.73
C LYS A 76 12.21 8.07 -0.11
N CYS A 77 11.29 8.61 -0.89
CA CYS A 77 10.56 7.85 -1.89
C CYS A 77 10.60 8.61 -3.22
N ASP A 78 11.23 7.99 -4.21
CA ASP A 78 11.22 8.48 -5.59
C ASP A 78 10.02 7.82 -6.27
N LEU A 79 8.88 8.52 -6.28
CA LEU A 79 7.61 8.08 -6.83
C LEU A 79 7.45 8.55 -8.29
N PRO A 80 7.50 7.63 -9.28
CA PRO A 80 7.22 7.98 -10.67
C PRO A 80 5.76 8.38 -10.84
N GLU A 81 5.48 9.14 -11.90
CA GLU A 81 4.12 9.55 -12.21
C GLU A 81 3.24 8.30 -12.49
N PRO A 82 2.12 8.12 -11.76
CA PRO A 82 1.28 6.95 -11.94
C PRO A 82 0.57 6.96 -13.30
N VAL A 83 0.17 5.79 -13.79
CA VAL A 83 -0.81 5.65 -14.87
C VAL A 83 -2.17 5.38 -14.22
N LEU A 84 -3.18 6.15 -14.58
CA LEU A 84 -4.53 6.04 -14.04
C LEU A 84 -5.53 5.86 -15.18
N GLU A 85 -6.32 4.80 -15.13
CA GLU A 85 -7.23 4.39 -16.20
C GLU A 85 -8.57 3.90 -15.63
N PHE A 86 -9.64 4.02 -16.43
CA PHE A 86 -10.91 3.37 -16.11
C PHE A 86 -10.79 1.84 -16.25
N PHE A 87 -11.40 1.11 -15.34
CA PHE A 87 -11.40 -0.34 -15.31
C PHE A 87 -12.82 -0.88 -15.25
N GLN A 88 -13.22 -1.76 -16.17
CA GLN A 88 -14.50 -2.49 -16.15
C GLN A 88 -15.72 -1.63 -15.76
N SER A 89 -15.91 -0.51 -16.47
CA SER A 89 -17.02 0.47 -16.38
C SER A 89 -17.25 1.19 -15.05
N THR A 90 -16.82 0.65 -13.91
CA THR A 90 -17.07 1.21 -12.57
C THR A 90 -15.83 1.17 -11.67
N GLY A 91 -14.67 0.82 -12.19
CA GLY A 91 -13.42 0.79 -11.45
C GLY A 91 -12.39 1.80 -11.96
N LEU A 92 -11.35 1.99 -11.16
CA LEU A 92 -10.14 2.71 -11.51
C LEU A 92 -8.95 1.79 -11.30
N LYS A 93 -8.07 1.75 -12.29
CA LYS A 93 -6.79 1.04 -12.21
C LYS A 93 -5.67 2.07 -12.14
N THR A 94 -4.82 1.92 -11.14
CA THR A 94 -3.61 2.71 -10.94
C THR A 94 -2.41 1.79 -11.10
N SER A 95 -1.46 2.17 -11.96
CA SER A 95 -0.20 1.44 -12.15
C SER A 95 1.00 2.37 -11.98
N ILE A 96 2.00 1.91 -11.23
CA ILE A 96 3.26 2.62 -10.99
C ILE A 96 4.38 1.63 -11.31
N VAL A 97 5.41 2.08 -12.03
CA VAL A 97 6.56 1.25 -12.39
C VAL A 97 7.83 2.02 -12.08
N GLY A 98 8.76 1.37 -11.39
CA GLY A 98 10.08 1.93 -11.11
C GLY A 98 10.15 2.80 -9.86
N LEU A 99 9.25 2.60 -8.89
CA LEU A 99 9.34 3.26 -7.59
C LEU A 99 10.58 2.80 -6.84
N ASN A 100 11.34 3.75 -6.30
CA ASN A 100 12.47 3.48 -5.42
C ASN A 100 12.22 4.11 -4.04
N ALA A 101 12.63 3.42 -2.98
CA ALA A 101 12.50 3.94 -1.63
C ALA A 101 13.76 3.67 -0.81
N ALA A 102 14.16 4.65 -0.01
CA ALA A 102 15.15 4.50 1.04
C ALA A 102 14.42 4.43 2.38
N LEU A 103 14.84 3.48 3.21
CA LEU A 103 14.31 3.24 4.53
C LEU A 103 15.44 3.13 5.54
N VAL A 104 15.11 3.42 6.79
CA VAL A 104 16.01 3.17 7.92
C VAL A 104 15.24 2.44 9.01
N GLY A 105 15.97 1.78 9.89
CA GLY A 105 15.37 1.14 11.06
C GLY A 105 16.44 0.61 12.02
N ASN A 106 15.99 -0.23 12.94
CA ASN A 106 16.83 -0.89 13.92
C ASN A 106 16.80 -2.40 13.68
N TRP A 107 17.88 -3.07 14.05
CA TRP A 107 17.95 -4.52 14.05
C TRP A 107 18.36 -5.03 15.44
N ARG A 108 17.86 -6.21 15.78
CA ARG A 108 18.26 -6.97 16.97
C ARG A 108 18.40 -8.44 16.60
N THR A 109 19.42 -9.09 17.12
CA THR A 109 19.61 -10.54 16.99
C THR A 109 19.74 -11.22 18.34
N SER A 110 19.39 -12.51 18.37
CA SER A 110 19.61 -13.37 19.53
C SER A 110 20.16 -14.73 19.09
N PHE A 111 21.27 -15.15 19.70
CA PHE A 111 21.90 -16.46 19.51
C PHE A 111 22.21 -17.08 20.87
N GLY A 112 21.36 -18.00 21.33
CA GLY A 112 21.41 -18.51 22.70
C GLY A 112 21.24 -17.38 23.72
N ILE A 113 22.27 -17.12 24.53
CA ILE A 113 22.31 -16.04 25.55
C ILE A 113 22.91 -14.73 25.01
N ILE A 114 23.43 -14.72 23.78
CA ILE A 114 24.09 -13.56 23.20
C ILE A 114 23.04 -12.73 22.46
N HIS A 115 22.99 -11.45 22.79
CA HIS A 115 22.13 -10.47 22.13
C HIS A 115 22.99 -9.38 21.50
N ASP A 116 22.59 -8.95 20.32
CA ASP A 116 23.27 -7.88 19.60
C ASP A 116 22.24 -7.00 18.87
N GLY A 117 22.68 -5.84 18.41
CA GLY A 117 21.80 -4.94 17.66
C GLY A 117 22.48 -3.66 17.19
N GLY A 118 21.71 -2.90 16.44
CA GLY A 118 22.15 -1.63 15.88
C GLY A 118 21.11 -1.04 14.94
N SER A 119 21.55 -0.27 13.96
CA SER A 119 20.72 0.37 12.94
C SER A 119 20.96 -0.23 11.56
N PHE A 120 20.03 0.00 10.64
CA PHE A 120 20.22 -0.39 9.24
C PHE A 120 19.72 0.70 8.30
N ASP A 121 20.34 0.74 7.13
CA ASP A 121 19.87 1.46 5.95
C ASP A 121 19.40 0.44 4.91
N MET A 122 18.24 0.67 4.29
CA MET A 122 17.67 -0.20 3.27
C MET A 122 17.27 0.62 2.05
N ALA A 123 17.53 0.08 0.87
CA ALA A 123 17.03 0.60 -0.39
C ALA A 123 16.21 -0.47 -1.10
N ILE A 124 14.97 -0.11 -1.46
CA ILE A 124 14.08 -0.92 -2.28
C ILE A 124 14.08 -0.32 -3.69
N PHE A 125 14.35 -1.15 -4.69
CA PHE A 125 14.50 -0.72 -6.07
C PHE A 125 13.44 -1.33 -6.98
N SER A 126 13.04 -0.54 -7.98
CA SER A 126 12.21 -0.97 -9.09
C SER A 126 10.90 -1.61 -8.65
N VAL A 127 10.23 -1.02 -7.66
CA VAL A 127 8.91 -1.45 -7.24
C VAL A 127 7.91 -1.12 -8.33
N SER A 128 7.11 -2.11 -8.72
CA SER A 128 5.93 -1.94 -9.56
C SER A 128 4.69 -2.22 -8.74
N LEU A 129 3.69 -1.36 -8.84
CA LEU A 129 2.44 -1.47 -8.08
C LEU A 129 1.28 -1.36 -9.06
N THR A 130 0.40 -2.36 -9.06
CA THR A 130 -0.91 -2.24 -9.71
C THR A 130 -1.99 -2.32 -8.64
N SER A 131 -2.80 -1.28 -8.52
CA SER A 131 -3.95 -1.25 -7.65
C SER A 131 -5.21 -1.06 -8.47
N VAL A 132 -6.26 -1.80 -8.13
CA VAL A 132 -7.58 -1.68 -8.74
C VAL A 132 -8.59 -1.40 -7.63
N VAL A 133 -9.33 -0.32 -7.79
CA VAL A 133 -10.44 0.04 -6.90
C VAL A 133 -11.75 0.03 -7.67
N GLN A 134 -12.81 -0.41 -7.01
CA GLN A 134 -14.19 -0.35 -7.49
C GLN A 134 -14.87 0.87 -6.88
N LEU A 135 -15.53 1.67 -7.73
CA LEU A 135 -16.43 2.71 -7.30
C LEU A 135 -17.83 2.12 -7.13
N GLY A 136 -18.46 2.41 -6.00
CA GLY A 136 -19.78 1.90 -5.65
C GLY A 136 -20.63 2.95 -4.95
N ARG A 137 -21.73 2.47 -4.38
CA ARG A 137 -22.60 3.24 -3.52
C ARG A 137 -22.78 2.49 -2.21
N ASP A 138 -22.58 3.17 -1.09
CA ASP A 138 -22.84 2.61 0.23
C ASP A 138 -24.37 2.57 0.54
N PRO A 139 -24.81 1.92 1.63
CA PRO A 139 -26.23 1.84 1.98
C PRO A 139 -26.89 3.20 2.23
N ASP A 140 -26.13 4.21 2.62
CA ASP A 140 -26.60 5.57 2.89
C ASP A 140 -26.69 6.43 1.60
N GLY A 141 -26.20 5.90 0.48
CA GLY A 141 -26.27 6.54 -0.83
C GLY A 141 -25.00 7.30 -1.22
N HIS A 142 -23.96 7.32 -0.39
CA HIS A 142 -22.68 7.98 -0.67
C HIS A 142 -21.81 7.15 -1.63
N LEU A 143 -20.85 7.83 -2.28
CA LEU A 143 -19.83 7.18 -3.10
C LEU A 143 -18.94 6.32 -2.19
N SER A 144 -18.81 5.03 -2.54
CA SER A 144 -17.87 4.13 -1.88
C SER A 144 -16.71 3.78 -2.82
N ILE A 145 -15.55 3.52 -2.24
CA ILE A 145 -14.35 3.06 -2.94
C ILE A 145 -13.87 1.79 -2.24
N THR A 146 -13.79 0.70 -2.98
CA THR A 146 -13.36 -0.60 -2.45
C THR A 146 -12.14 -1.07 -3.20
N SER A 147 -11.05 -1.42 -2.50
CA SER A 147 -9.92 -2.09 -3.13
C SER A 147 -10.31 -3.51 -3.52
N ILE A 148 -10.16 -3.85 -4.80
CA ILE A 148 -10.44 -5.18 -5.34
C ILE A 148 -9.18 -5.90 -5.83
N GLY A 149 -8.05 -5.19 -5.87
CA GLY A 149 -6.74 -5.77 -6.20
C GLY A 149 -5.60 -4.83 -5.81
N CYS A 150 -4.54 -5.40 -5.28
CA CYS A 150 -3.27 -4.74 -5.03
C CYS A 150 -2.16 -5.74 -5.32
N GLU A 151 -1.33 -5.44 -6.32
CA GLU A 151 -0.26 -6.31 -6.80
C GLU A 151 1.06 -5.54 -6.78
N PRO A 152 1.76 -5.55 -5.63
CA PRO A 152 3.14 -5.08 -5.52
C PRO A 152 4.14 -6.11 -6.06
N GLN A 153 5.12 -5.63 -6.82
CA GLN A 153 6.27 -6.39 -7.30
C GLN A 153 7.55 -5.65 -6.95
N VAL A 154 8.44 -6.32 -6.19
CA VAL A 154 9.72 -5.73 -5.78
C VAL A 154 10.81 -6.27 -6.68
N GLY A 155 11.57 -5.37 -7.32
CA GLY A 155 12.69 -5.76 -8.17
C GLY A 155 13.91 -6.20 -7.36
N ASN A 156 14.36 -5.35 -6.42
CA ASN A 156 15.51 -5.66 -5.57
C ASN A 156 15.42 -4.96 -4.21
N VAL A 157 16.11 -5.53 -3.22
CA VAL A 157 16.32 -4.95 -1.90
C VAL A 157 17.81 -5.01 -1.58
N ALA A 158 18.37 -3.88 -1.16
CA ALA A 158 19.70 -3.80 -0.57
C ALA A 158 19.57 -3.34 0.87
N ILE A 159 20.33 -3.94 1.78
CA ILE A 159 20.38 -3.53 3.18
C ILE A 159 21.83 -3.46 3.65
N GLN A 160 22.09 -2.52 4.54
CA GLN A 160 23.37 -2.34 5.18
C GLN A 160 23.13 -2.24 6.69
N PHE A 161 23.79 -3.11 7.45
CA PHE A 161 23.72 -3.10 8.91
C PHE A 161 24.87 -2.26 9.49
N HIS A 162 24.56 -1.58 10.59
CA HIS A 162 25.49 -0.74 11.34
C HIS A 162 25.39 -1.05 12.83
N GLY A 163 26.51 -0.87 13.55
CA GLY A 163 26.60 -1.18 14.98
C GLY A 163 26.83 -2.66 15.27
N GLY A 164 27.07 -2.98 16.55
CA GLY A 164 27.26 -4.35 17.02
C GLY A 164 28.33 -5.14 16.25
N ALA A 165 28.12 -6.44 16.19
CA ALA A 165 28.85 -7.37 15.32
C ALA A 165 28.20 -7.49 13.94
N SER A 166 27.71 -6.38 13.37
CA SER A 166 27.09 -6.33 12.02
C SER A 166 27.92 -7.00 10.92
N PHE A 167 29.26 -7.01 11.05
CA PHE A 167 30.15 -7.72 10.14
C PHE A 167 29.87 -9.23 10.04
N ILE A 168 29.27 -9.84 11.07
CA ILE A 168 28.89 -11.26 11.09
C ILE A 168 27.62 -11.49 10.26
N PHE A 169 26.68 -10.55 10.28
CA PHE A 169 25.37 -10.71 9.65
C PHE A 169 25.33 -10.19 8.20
N GLN A 170 26.21 -9.26 7.85
CA GLN A 170 26.27 -8.68 6.50
C GLN A 170 26.44 -9.75 5.37
N PRO A 171 27.20 -10.84 5.55
CA PRO A 171 27.27 -11.92 4.56
C PRO A 171 25.95 -12.69 4.35
N PHE A 172 25.09 -12.73 5.37
CA PHE A 172 23.80 -13.46 5.35
C PHE A 172 22.62 -12.58 4.92
N VAL A 173 22.89 -11.29 4.67
CA VAL A 173 22.45 -10.60 3.46
C VAL A 173 21.21 -11.16 2.75
N ASP A 174 21.55 -12.05 1.83
CA ASP A 174 20.65 -12.58 0.82
C ASP A 174 19.62 -13.56 1.38
N ASP A 175 19.88 -14.18 2.53
CA ASP A 175 19.00 -15.19 3.13
C ASP A 175 17.70 -14.59 3.69
N PHE A 176 17.75 -13.33 4.13
CA PHE A 176 16.57 -12.64 4.67
C PHE A 176 15.88 -11.73 3.64
N LYS A 177 16.50 -11.46 2.47
CA LYS A 177 15.90 -10.63 1.42
C LYS A 177 14.53 -11.15 0.99
N GLY A 178 14.40 -12.46 0.83
CA GLY A 178 13.13 -13.10 0.44
C GLY A 178 12.01 -12.81 1.44
N LYS A 179 12.32 -12.79 2.75
CA LYS A 179 11.34 -12.46 3.79
C LYS A 179 10.91 -10.99 3.70
N ILE A 180 11.84 -10.07 3.55
CA ILE A 180 11.54 -8.63 3.41
C ILE A 180 10.66 -8.39 2.18
N VAL A 181 11.05 -8.95 1.03
CA VAL A 181 10.27 -8.89 -0.21
C VAL A 181 8.87 -9.44 0.00
N SER A 182 8.73 -10.59 0.68
CA SER A 182 7.42 -11.19 0.93
C SER A 182 6.50 -10.31 1.76
N VAL A 183 7.02 -9.62 2.79
CA VAL A 183 6.22 -8.72 3.64
C VAL A 183 5.70 -7.54 2.83
N ILE A 184 6.57 -6.91 2.04
CA ILE A 184 6.22 -5.81 1.15
C ILE A 184 5.15 -6.27 0.14
N GLN A 185 5.30 -7.48 -0.41
CA GLN A 185 4.40 -7.99 -1.44
C GLN A 185 3.07 -8.52 -0.90
N SER A 186 3.00 -8.84 0.40
CA SER A 186 1.79 -9.34 1.07
C SER A 186 0.91 -8.24 1.67
N SER A 187 1.35 -6.97 1.59
CA SER A 187 0.66 -5.80 2.12
C SER A 187 -0.24 -5.17 1.05
#